data_AF-A0A939KCH0-F1
#
_entry.id   AF-A0A939KCH0-F1
#
_cell.length_a   1.000
_cell.length_b   1.000
_cell.length_c   1.000
_cell.angle_alpha   90.00
_cell.angle_beta   90.00
_cell.angle_gamma   90.00
#
_symmetry.space_group_name_H-M   'P 1'
#
loop_
_entity.id
_entity.type
_entity.pdbx_description
1 polymer ?
#
loop_
_entity_poly.entity_id
_entity_poly.type
_entity_poly.pdbx_seq_one_letter_code
_entity_poly.pdbx_strand_id
1 'polypeptide(L)'
;MKPFPWLRALLFASLALNLGVVAALALRPAPVAPPPSLNLPEHLALTPEQRTRWAALETPFLEALSTNWEGIRHHREALVRHIFAATPDRAAIDTEQTAIAHLQDEQQQLVIAQLLAERAVLNDQQRTQLLQLLLGRYAQEATEEELLHRK
;
A
#
# COMPACT_ATOMS: atom_id res chain seq x y z
N MET A 1 -22.35 19.02 10.27
CA MET A 1 -20.89 18.75 10.25
C MET A 1 -20.54 18.34 8.83
N LYS A 2 -19.70 19.11 8.12
CA LYS A 2 -19.33 18.82 6.72
C LYS A 2 -18.34 17.64 6.70
N PRO A 3 -18.56 16.60 5.86
CA PRO A 3 -17.61 15.52 5.73
C PRO A 3 -16.33 16.04 5.09
N PHE A 4 -15.20 15.77 5.74
CA PHE A 4 -13.88 16.28 5.36
C PHE A 4 -13.38 15.59 4.07
N PRO A 5 -13.22 16.33 2.95
CA PRO A 5 -12.91 15.75 1.64
C PRO A 5 -11.47 15.22 1.52
N TRP A 6 -10.58 15.57 2.46
CA TRP A 6 -9.17 15.14 2.45
C TRP A 6 -8.98 13.67 2.88
N LEU A 7 -9.91 13.10 3.66
CA LEU A 7 -9.88 11.67 4.00
C LEU A 7 -10.16 10.78 2.78
N ARG A 8 -11.03 11.25 1.86
CA ARG A 8 -11.31 10.57 0.58
C ARG A 8 -10.14 10.66 -0.39
N ALA A 9 -9.38 11.76 -0.35
CA ALA A 9 -8.18 11.95 -1.16
C ALA A 9 -7.03 11.03 -0.71
N LEU A 10 -6.84 10.83 0.60
CA LEU A 10 -5.87 9.86 1.15
C LEU A 10 -6.23 8.40 0.82
N LEU A 11 -7.53 8.06 0.82
CA LEU A 11 -8.04 6.76 0.39
C LEU A 11 -7.82 6.52 -1.11
N PHE A 12 -8.00 7.52 -1.97
CA PHE A 12 -7.73 7.41 -3.41
C PHE A 12 -6.24 7.29 -3.73
N ALA A 13 -5.36 7.99 -3.02
CA ALA A 13 -3.91 7.89 -3.21
C ALA A 13 -3.37 6.51 -2.81
N SER A 14 -3.86 5.92 -1.71
CA SER A 14 -3.56 4.55 -1.31
C SER A 14 -4.15 3.50 -2.28
N LEU A 15 -5.33 3.79 -2.86
CA LEU A 15 -5.91 2.94 -3.92
C LEU A 15 -5.12 3.02 -5.23
N ALA A 16 -4.70 4.19 -5.68
CA ALA A 16 -4.00 4.38 -6.96
C ALA A 16 -2.58 3.78 -6.95
N LEU A 17 -1.88 3.87 -5.81
CA LEU A 17 -0.58 3.20 -5.63
C LEU A 17 -0.70 1.66 -5.69
N ASN A 18 -1.90 1.12 -5.39
CA ASN A 18 -2.20 -0.31 -5.45
C ASN A 18 -3.09 -0.73 -6.65
N LEU A 19 -3.45 0.20 -7.55
CA LEU A 19 -4.30 -0.04 -8.74
C LEU A 19 -3.67 0.44 -10.06
N GLY A 20 -2.46 1.01 -10.04
CA GLY A 20 -1.71 1.43 -11.22
C GLY A 20 -1.22 0.32 -12.16
N VAL A 21 -1.87 -0.86 -12.19
CA VAL A 21 -1.45 -1.97 -13.07
C VAL A 21 -2.57 -2.56 -13.94
N VAL A 22 -3.87 -2.31 -13.70
CA VAL A 22 -4.92 -3.04 -14.48
C VAL A 22 -5.73 -2.16 -15.44
N ALA A 23 -5.69 -0.82 -15.35
CA ALA A 23 -6.43 0.05 -16.28
C ALA A 23 -5.62 0.59 -17.48
N ALA A 24 -4.29 0.41 -17.50
CA ALA A 24 -3.40 1.04 -18.48
C ALA A 24 -2.89 0.10 -19.60
N LEU A 25 -3.50 -1.07 -19.81
CA LEU A 25 -2.99 -2.07 -20.77
C LEU A 25 -3.52 -1.95 -22.20
N ALA A 26 -4.37 -0.98 -22.54
CA ALA A 26 -4.86 -0.85 -23.92
C ALA A 26 -3.97 0.00 -24.83
N LEU A 27 -3.24 1.00 -24.32
CA LEU A 27 -2.51 1.96 -25.16
C LEU A 27 -1.36 2.62 -24.38
N ARG A 28 -0.14 2.06 -24.36
CA ARG A 28 1.15 2.81 -24.43
C ARG A 28 2.44 1.96 -24.30
N PRO A 29 3.58 2.48 -24.80
CA PRO A 29 4.81 1.72 -25.05
C PRO A 29 5.80 1.71 -23.88
N ALA A 30 6.63 0.65 -23.88
CA ALA A 30 7.88 0.38 -23.15
C ALA A 30 7.91 0.54 -21.61
N PRO A 31 8.38 -0.49 -20.87
CA PRO A 31 8.44 -0.44 -19.41
C PRO A 31 9.47 0.59 -18.93
N VAL A 32 9.03 1.51 -18.08
CA VAL A 32 9.91 2.31 -17.22
C VAL A 32 10.66 1.32 -16.33
N ALA A 33 12.00 1.37 -16.35
CA ALA A 33 12.81 0.50 -15.49
C ALA A 33 12.35 0.65 -14.03
N PRO A 34 12.16 -0.46 -13.29
CA PRO A 34 11.78 -0.37 -11.89
C PRO A 34 12.84 0.44 -11.13
N PRO A 35 12.45 1.33 -10.20
CA PRO A 35 13.41 2.07 -9.40
C PRO A 35 14.35 1.09 -8.67
N PRO A 36 15.62 1.44 -8.46
CA PRO A 36 16.57 0.56 -7.81
C PRO A 36 16.02 0.12 -6.45
N SER A 37 16.04 -1.19 -6.19
CA SER A 37 15.60 -1.77 -4.92
C SER A 37 16.52 -1.28 -3.81
N LEU A 38 16.03 -0.33 -2.99
CA LEU A 38 16.75 0.15 -1.83
C LEU A 38 16.80 -0.96 -0.76
N ASN A 39 18.00 -1.44 -0.43
CA ASN A 39 18.19 -2.37 0.68
C ASN A 39 18.20 -1.59 2.01
N LEU A 40 17.06 -1.56 2.71
CA LEU A 40 16.91 -0.85 4.00
C LEU A 40 17.92 -1.31 5.07
N PRO A 41 18.14 -2.63 5.27
CA PRO A 41 19.14 -3.12 6.23
C PRO A 41 20.57 -2.63 5.99
N GLU A 42 20.95 -2.47 4.72
CA GLU A 42 22.25 -1.93 4.33
C GLU A 42 22.29 -0.40 4.50
N HIS A 43 21.24 0.29 4.07
CA HIS A 43 21.12 1.75 4.21
C HIS A 43 21.15 2.24 5.66
N LEU A 44 20.52 1.49 6.57
CA LEU A 44 20.49 1.78 8.02
C LEU A 44 21.72 1.24 8.76
N ALA A 45 22.68 0.65 8.05
CA ALA A 45 23.88 0.04 8.61
C ALA A 45 23.56 -0.88 9.81
N LEU A 46 22.56 -1.76 9.66
CA LEU A 46 22.12 -2.64 10.74
C LEU A 46 23.24 -3.59 11.15
N THR A 47 23.40 -3.80 12.47
CA THR A 47 24.31 -4.82 13.00
C THR A 47 23.82 -6.23 12.63
N PRO A 48 24.67 -7.26 12.68
CA PRO A 48 24.25 -8.64 12.41
C PRO A 48 23.04 -9.06 13.27
N GLU A 49 23.04 -8.71 14.55
CA GLU A 49 21.95 -9.03 15.48
C GLU A 49 20.66 -8.28 15.12
N GLN A 50 20.77 -7.01 14.72
CA GLN A 50 19.62 -6.23 14.23
C GLN A 50 19.05 -6.82 12.94
N ARG A 51 19.91 -7.27 12.01
CA ARG A 51 19.47 -7.93 10.77
C ARG A 51 18.70 -9.21 11.03
N THR A 52 19.15 -10.04 11.97
CA THR A 52 18.42 -11.26 12.35
C THR A 52 17.04 -10.93 12.91
N ARG A 53 16.95 -9.94 13.81
CA ARG A 53 15.66 -9.50 14.37
C ARG A 53 14.76 -8.86 13.31
N TRP A 54 15.33 -8.08 12.42
CA TRP A 54 14.62 -7.46 11.30
C TRP A 54 14.01 -8.51 10.37
N ALA A 55 14.81 -9.48 9.93
CA ALA A 55 14.33 -10.57 9.07
C ALA A 55 13.22 -11.40 9.74
N ALA A 56 13.32 -11.62 11.06
CA ALA A 56 12.29 -12.33 11.83
C ALA A 56 10.95 -11.57 11.90
N LEU A 57 10.95 -10.24 11.76
CA LEU A 57 9.75 -9.42 11.65
C LEU A 57 9.20 -9.40 10.22
N GLU A 58 10.11 -9.34 9.24
CA GLU A 58 9.76 -9.18 7.82
C GLU A 58 9.00 -10.38 7.26
N THR A 59 9.43 -11.61 7.54
CA THR A 59 8.78 -12.81 6.99
C THR A 59 7.28 -12.90 7.33
N PRO A 60 6.85 -12.89 8.60
CA PRO A 60 5.42 -12.97 8.93
C PRO A 60 4.63 -11.75 8.44
N PHE A 61 5.25 -10.57 8.35
CA PHE A 61 4.63 -9.38 7.78
C PHE A 61 4.34 -9.57 6.29
N LEU A 62 5.30 -10.04 5.50
CA LEU A 62 5.13 -10.27 4.07
C LEU A 62 4.08 -11.33 3.77
N GLU A 63 4.01 -12.40 4.58
CA GLU A 63 2.98 -13.44 4.48
C GLU A 63 1.58 -12.90 4.81
N ALA A 64 1.45 -12.09 5.86
CA ALA A 64 0.18 -11.45 6.21
C ALA A 64 -0.26 -10.47 5.11
N LEU A 65 0.68 -9.69 4.57
CA LEU A 65 0.41 -8.73 3.51
C LEU A 65 0.01 -9.41 2.20
N SER A 66 0.67 -10.51 1.80
CA SER A 66 0.31 -11.27 0.60
C SER A 66 -1.09 -11.87 0.72
N THR A 67 -1.41 -12.46 1.87
CA THR A 67 -2.74 -13.03 2.17
C THR A 67 -3.82 -11.95 2.10
N ASN A 68 -3.58 -10.79 2.71
CA ASN A 68 -4.50 -9.66 2.66
C ASN A 68 -4.73 -9.17 1.21
N TRP A 69 -3.66 -9.12 0.40
CA TRP A 69 -3.77 -8.75 -1.03
C TRP A 69 -4.57 -9.74 -1.86
N GLU A 70 -4.42 -11.05 -1.60
CA GLU A 70 -5.22 -12.08 -2.24
C GLU A 70 -6.70 -11.91 -1.90
N GLY A 71 -7.03 -11.62 -0.63
CA GLY A 71 -8.39 -11.31 -0.20
C GLY A 71 -8.97 -10.09 -0.92
N ILE A 72 -8.24 -8.97 -0.96
CA ILE A 72 -8.70 -7.75 -1.66
C ILE A 72 -8.93 -8.03 -3.15
N ARG A 73 -8.03 -8.80 -3.79
CA ARG A 73 -8.18 -9.17 -5.20
C ARG A 73 -9.43 -10.00 -5.44
N HIS A 74 -9.69 -10.98 -4.57
CA HIS A 74 -10.87 -11.84 -4.65
C HIS A 74 -12.18 -11.03 -4.59
N HIS A 75 -12.31 -10.15 -3.58
CA HIS A 75 -13.51 -9.31 -3.43
C HIS A 75 -13.66 -8.27 -4.55
N ARG A 76 -12.56 -7.70 -5.06
CA ARG A 76 -12.60 -6.81 -6.23
C ARG A 76 -13.10 -7.54 -7.48
N GLU A 77 -12.67 -8.76 -7.69
CA GLU A 77 -13.14 -9.58 -8.82
C GLU A 77 -14.63 -9.93 -8.68
N ALA A 78 -15.07 -10.31 -7.47
CA ALA A 78 -16.49 -10.55 -7.16
C ALA A 78 -17.34 -9.29 -7.38
N LEU A 79 -16.88 -8.13 -6.89
CA LEU A 79 -17.54 -6.83 -7.10
C LEU A 79 -17.75 -6.54 -8.59
N VAL A 80 -16.72 -6.73 -9.43
CA VAL A 80 -16.83 -6.55 -10.88
C VAL A 80 -17.87 -7.51 -11.46
N ARG A 81 -17.85 -8.80 -11.08
CA ARG A 81 -18.86 -9.77 -11.53
C ARG A 81 -20.28 -9.35 -11.16
N HIS A 82 -20.50 -8.86 -9.94
CA HIS A 82 -21.82 -8.40 -9.48
C HIS A 82 -22.30 -7.16 -10.23
N ILE A 83 -21.41 -6.21 -10.55
CA ILE A 83 -21.74 -5.02 -11.33
C ILE A 83 -22.17 -5.36 -12.76
N PHE A 84 -21.53 -6.35 -13.38
CA PHE A 84 -21.77 -6.74 -14.78
C PHE A 84 -22.75 -7.92 -14.95
N ALA A 85 -23.37 -8.40 -13.86
CA ALA A 85 -24.39 -9.44 -13.94
C ALA A 85 -25.63 -8.96 -14.72
N ALA A 86 -26.35 -9.90 -15.37
CA ALA A 86 -27.56 -9.59 -16.14
C ALA A 86 -28.65 -8.90 -15.30
N THR A 87 -28.65 -9.12 -13.99
CA THR A 87 -29.45 -8.38 -13.01
C THR A 87 -28.56 -8.03 -11.83
N PRO A 88 -28.02 -6.80 -11.76
CA PRO A 88 -27.12 -6.41 -10.68
C PRO A 88 -27.81 -6.47 -9.31
N ASP A 89 -27.18 -7.16 -8.37
CA ASP A 89 -27.62 -7.21 -6.97
C ASP A 89 -26.88 -6.15 -6.16
N ARG A 90 -27.62 -5.14 -5.67
CA ARG A 90 -27.07 -4.08 -4.85
C ARG A 90 -26.56 -4.56 -3.49
N ALA A 91 -27.24 -5.51 -2.86
CA ALA A 91 -26.82 -6.00 -1.56
C ALA A 91 -25.49 -6.78 -1.64
N ALA A 92 -25.31 -7.55 -2.71
CA ALA A 92 -24.04 -8.23 -2.98
C ALA A 92 -22.91 -7.21 -3.24
N ILE A 93 -23.14 -6.17 -4.04
CA ILE A 93 -22.17 -5.09 -4.29
C ILE A 93 -21.73 -4.41 -2.99
N ASP A 94 -22.67 -4.05 -2.12
CA ASP A 94 -22.39 -3.37 -0.86
C ASP A 94 -21.61 -4.29 0.11
N THR A 95 -21.89 -5.60 0.07
CA THR A 95 -21.17 -6.61 0.84
C THR A 95 -19.70 -6.68 0.42
N GLU A 96 -19.44 -6.76 -0.89
CA GLU A 96 -18.07 -6.79 -1.43
C GLU A 96 -17.31 -5.50 -1.10
N GLN A 97 -17.96 -4.33 -1.18
CA GLN A 97 -17.34 -3.06 -0.81
C GLN A 97 -16.97 -3.01 0.67
N THR A 98 -17.85 -3.51 1.55
CA THR A 98 -17.61 -3.57 2.99
C THR A 98 -16.43 -4.50 3.31
N ALA A 99 -16.37 -5.67 2.66
CA ALA A 99 -15.27 -6.61 2.82
C ALA A 99 -13.93 -6.02 2.37
N ILE A 100 -13.90 -5.33 1.22
CA ILE A 100 -12.71 -4.63 0.74
C ILE A 100 -12.27 -3.55 1.74
N ALA A 101 -13.20 -2.73 2.25
CA ALA A 101 -12.87 -1.67 3.21
C ALA A 101 -12.27 -2.24 4.50
N HIS A 102 -12.82 -3.36 5.00
CA HIS A 102 -12.28 -4.05 6.17
C HIS A 102 -10.84 -4.54 5.94
N LEU A 103 -10.59 -5.23 4.83
CA LEU A 103 -9.24 -5.72 4.49
C LEU A 103 -8.24 -4.58 4.30
N GLN A 104 -8.69 -3.43 3.76
CA GLN A 104 -7.86 -2.24 3.63
C GLN A 104 -7.49 -1.62 4.98
N ASP A 105 -8.42 -1.62 5.95
CA ASP A 105 -8.13 -1.16 7.31
C ASP A 105 -7.12 -2.10 8.00
N GLU A 106 -7.31 -3.42 7.88
CA GLU A 106 -6.36 -4.42 8.39
C GLU A 106 -4.97 -4.25 7.79
N GLN A 107 -4.89 -4.00 6.48
CA GLN A 107 -3.62 -3.75 5.80
C GLN A 107 -2.90 -2.53 6.39
N GLN A 108 -3.63 -1.43 6.62
CA GLN A 108 -3.06 -0.23 7.21
C GLN A 108 -2.54 -0.50 8.64
N GLN A 109 -3.30 -1.26 9.43
CA GLN A 109 -2.89 -1.66 10.77
C GLN A 109 -1.63 -2.54 10.75
N LEU A 110 -1.54 -3.50 9.82
CA LEU A 110 -0.36 -4.35 9.65
C LEU A 110 0.90 -3.55 9.34
N VAL A 111 0.81 -2.58 8.41
CA VAL A 111 1.95 -1.71 8.06
C VAL A 111 2.38 -0.86 9.26
N ILE A 112 1.44 -0.29 10.01
CA ILE A 112 1.75 0.49 11.22
C ILE A 112 2.42 -0.38 12.29
N ALA A 113 1.87 -1.57 12.54
CA ALA A 113 2.42 -2.51 13.51
C ALA A 113 3.85 -2.93 13.14
N GLN A 114 4.09 -3.24 11.87
CA GLN A 114 5.43 -3.57 11.36
C GLN A 114 6.41 -2.42 11.55
N LEU A 115 6.04 -1.19 11.15
CA LEU A 115 6.90 0.00 11.32
C LEU A 115 7.24 0.27 12.79
N LEU A 116 6.29 0.05 13.71
CA LEU A 116 6.54 0.17 15.15
C LEU A 116 7.50 -0.91 15.66
N ALA A 117 7.37 -2.15 15.19
CA ALA A 117 8.25 -3.25 15.54
C ALA A 117 9.67 -3.05 15.00
N GLU A 118 9.80 -2.64 13.74
CA GLU A 118 11.08 -2.29 13.10
C GLU A 118 11.77 -1.15 13.85
N ARG A 119 11.03 -0.07 14.17
CA ARG A 119 11.55 1.05 14.97
C ARG A 119 12.13 0.59 16.31
N ALA A 120 11.55 -0.43 16.94
CA ALA A 120 12.04 -0.96 18.21
C ALA A 120 13.39 -1.68 18.09
N VAL A 121 13.73 -2.22 16.92
CA VAL A 121 15.04 -2.85 16.63
C VAL A 121 16.14 -1.80 16.44
N LEU A 122 15.77 -0.61 15.97
CA LEU A 122 16.70 0.47 15.64
C LEU A 122 17.15 1.29 16.85
N ASN A 123 18.37 1.80 16.80
CA ASN A 123 18.86 2.84 17.71
C ASN A 123 18.42 4.25 17.25
N ASP A 124 18.64 5.28 18.07
CA ASP A 124 18.12 6.63 17.79
C ASP A 124 18.68 7.27 16.52
N GLN A 125 19.95 7.00 16.18
CA GLN A 125 20.54 7.45 14.92
C GLN A 125 19.84 6.80 13.72
N GLN A 126 19.67 5.47 13.76
CA GLN A 126 19.01 4.70 12.70
C GLN A 126 17.52 5.07 12.56
N ARG A 127 16.83 5.34 13.68
CA ARG A 127 15.44 5.83 13.66
C ARG A 127 15.32 7.18 12.95
N THR A 128 16.27 8.08 13.18
CA THR A 128 16.32 9.39 12.52
C THR A 128 16.56 9.23 11.02
N GLN A 129 17.49 8.34 10.62
CA GLN A 129 17.74 8.02 9.21
C GLN A 129 16.50 7.42 8.53
N LEU A 130 15.83 6.47 9.17
CA LEU A 130 14.59 5.88 8.66
C LEU A 130 13.49 6.94 8.49
N LEU A 131 13.31 7.83 9.47
CA LEU A 131 12.34 8.92 9.38
C LEU A 131 12.62 9.85 8.19
N GLN A 132 13.87 10.30 8.02
CA GLN A 132 14.26 11.16 6.91
C GLN A 132 14.03 10.49 5.55
N LEU A 133 14.29 9.18 5.48
CA LEU A 133 14.05 8.39 4.28
C LEU A 133 12.56 8.34 3.92
N LEU A 134 11.71 8.02 4.91
CA LEU A 134 10.27 7.94 4.70
C LEU A 134 9.69 9.30 4.29
N LEU A 135 10.06 10.38 4.98
CA LEU A 135 9.62 11.74 4.63
C LEU A 135 10.14 12.19 3.25
N GLY A 136 11.38 11.83 2.91
CA GLY A 136 11.98 12.13 1.61
C GLY A 136 11.25 11.44 0.45
N ARG A 137 10.78 10.20 0.65
CA ARG A 137 9.97 9.49 -0.34
C ARG A 137 8.61 10.15 -0.53
N TYR A 138 7.92 10.51 0.56
CA TYR A 138 6.62 11.21 0.47
C TYR A 138 6.72 12.59 -0.21
N ALA A 139 7.83 13.31 -0.02
CA ALA A 139 8.04 14.59 -0.69
C ALA A 139 8.28 14.45 -2.21
N GLN A 140 8.68 13.26 -2.66
CA GLN A 140 8.94 12.95 -4.07
C GLN A 140 7.76 12.27 -4.77
N GLU A 141 6.81 11.73 -4.02
CA GLU A 141 5.54 11.21 -4.52
C GLU A 141 4.62 12.38 -4.89
N ALA A 142 4.94 13.09 -5.98
CA ALA A 142 3.91 13.83 -6.71
C ALA A 142 2.92 12.78 -7.25
N THR A 143 1.71 12.77 -6.73
CA THR A 143 0.66 11.88 -7.22
C THR A 143 0.46 12.11 -8.72
N GLU A 144 0.52 11.05 -9.54
CA GLU A 144 0.31 11.18 -11.00
C GLU A 144 -1.06 11.81 -11.33
N GLU A 145 -2.04 11.75 -10.41
CA GLU A 145 -3.31 12.51 -10.51
C GLU A 145 -3.11 14.03 -10.47
N GLU A 146 -2.18 14.56 -9.66
CA GLU A 146 -1.82 15.99 -9.71
C GLU A 146 -1.19 16.38 -11.04
N LEU A 147 -0.53 15.44 -11.73
CA LEU A 147 0.03 15.65 -13.08
C LEU A 147 -1.04 15.55 -14.17
N LEU A 148 -2.09 14.75 -13.95
CA LEU A 148 -3.23 14.59 -14.86
C LEU A 148 -4.22 15.76 -14.76
N HIS A 149 -4.38 16.38 -13.59
CA HIS A 149 -5.29 17.50 -13.36
C HIS A 149 -4.66 18.90 -13.53
N ARG A 150 -3.37 18.99 -13.85
CA ARG A 150 -2.67 20.28 -14.11
C ARG A 150 -2.87 20.78 -15.55
N LYS A 151 -3.99 20.47 -16.19
CA LYS A 151 -4.35 21.04 -17.51
C LYS A 151 -5.75 21.61 -17.50
#